data_AF-A0A9Q1DS39-F1
#
_entry.id   AF-A0A9Q1DS39-F1
#
_cell.length_a   1.000
_cell.length_b   1.000
_cell.length_c   1.000
_cell.angle_alpha   90.00
_cell.angle_beta   90.00
_cell.angle_gamma   90.00
#
_symmetry.space_group_name_H-M   'P 1'
#
loop_
_entity.id
_entity.type
_entity.pdbx_description
1 polymer ?
#
loop_
_entity_poly.entity_id
_entity_poly.type
_entity_poly.pdbx_seq_one_letter_code
_entity_poly.pdbx_strand_id
1 'polypeptide(L)'
;MAVNNTNNTINNNTIGFRASLLVIYTVTMLGGTLGIFFMVRFLRRSKNKLSITTTSIINLVLSHGFFLLTVPFRIDYYASNTWRYAFAFCKLVSISIHTHLYISFFFYVAILVVRLLPFLPTRDFYRPLTAFVGSAAVWFVFTITIFPPLWLEYGKTERYNKTKCFEFQAEIKNHVALNITISTVVIFISTVMVVIQVVFLTRVVRSNPGNLFSQQEFRAQLKNLTFLTFMVVCFLPYHVYRIYYVLHVSGNNSRHNEIYLSLTTLCCLDLLTFLAI
;
A
#
# COMPACT_ATOMS: atom_id res chain seq x y z
N MET A 1 3.09 -6.77 44.94
CA MET A 1 2.49 -7.67 43.93
C MET A 1 1.98 -6.94 42.68
N ALA A 2 1.45 -5.71 42.77
CA ALA A 2 0.99 -4.94 41.60
C ALA A 2 2.10 -4.62 40.56
N VAL A 3 3.31 -4.26 41.03
CA VAL A 3 4.47 -3.91 40.17
C VAL A 3 4.94 -5.08 39.29
N ASN A 4 4.84 -6.32 39.81
CA ASN A 4 5.26 -7.50 39.07
C ASN A 4 4.25 -7.85 37.96
N ASN A 5 2.96 -7.66 38.22
CA ASN A 5 1.92 -7.86 37.23
C ASN A 5 1.98 -6.81 36.11
N THR A 6 2.19 -5.53 36.43
CA THR A 6 2.33 -4.48 35.41
C THR A 6 3.55 -4.71 34.51
N ASN A 7 4.68 -5.13 35.08
CA ASN A 7 5.88 -5.42 34.29
C ASN A 7 5.67 -6.63 33.36
N ASN A 8 5.01 -7.68 33.85
CA ASN A 8 4.67 -8.85 33.03
C ASN A 8 3.70 -8.52 31.90
N THR A 9 2.67 -7.69 32.15
CA THR A 9 1.72 -7.26 31.10
C THR A 9 2.40 -6.37 30.05
N ILE A 10 3.26 -5.44 30.46
CA ILE A 10 4.00 -4.56 29.53
C ILE A 10 4.97 -5.36 28.65
N ASN A 11 5.66 -6.36 29.23
CA ASN A 11 6.55 -7.24 28.49
C ASN A 11 5.78 -8.10 27.49
N ASN A 12 4.68 -8.74 27.91
CA ASN A 12 3.85 -9.57 27.03
C ASN A 12 3.27 -8.76 25.85
N ASN A 13 2.79 -7.54 26.11
CA ASN A 13 2.27 -6.65 25.05
C ASN A 13 3.37 -6.23 24.06
N THR A 14 4.59 -6.05 24.54
CA THR A 14 5.74 -5.66 23.69
C THR A 14 6.24 -6.84 22.84
N ILE A 15 6.25 -8.05 23.40
CA ILE A 15 6.58 -9.29 22.67
C ILE A 15 5.53 -9.55 21.60
N GLY A 16 4.24 -9.50 21.95
CA GLY A 16 3.13 -9.72 21.01
C GLY A 16 3.16 -8.73 19.86
N PHE A 17 3.33 -7.44 20.14
CA PHE A 17 3.49 -6.39 19.13
C PHE A 17 4.61 -6.70 18.11
N ARG A 18 5.81 -7.03 18.61
CA ARG A 18 6.96 -7.35 17.75
C ARG A 18 6.74 -8.63 16.95
N ALA A 19 6.16 -9.65 17.58
CA ALA A 19 5.84 -10.91 16.91
C ALA A 19 4.85 -10.69 15.76
N SER A 20 3.79 -9.89 15.95
CA SER A 20 2.84 -9.54 14.88
C SER A 20 3.53 -8.88 13.69
N LEU A 21 4.40 -7.91 13.93
CA LEU A 21 5.13 -7.22 12.86
C LEU A 21 6.09 -8.17 12.13
N LEU A 22 6.80 -9.03 12.86
CA LEU A 22 7.67 -10.05 12.26
C LEU A 22 6.87 -11.00 11.36
N VAL A 23 5.72 -11.50 11.82
CA VAL A 23 4.86 -12.38 11.02
C VAL A 23 4.38 -11.66 9.76
N ILE A 24 3.89 -10.42 9.88
CA ILE A 24 3.39 -9.67 8.71
C ILE A 24 4.52 -9.42 7.70
N TYR A 25 5.68 -8.94 8.13
CA TYR A 25 6.79 -8.65 7.23
C TYR A 25 7.40 -9.91 6.60
N THR A 26 7.45 -11.04 7.33
CA THR A 26 7.93 -12.31 6.77
C THR A 26 6.96 -12.87 5.73
N VAL A 27 5.65 -12.83 5.99
CA VAL A 27 4.62 -13.21 5.01
C VAL A 27 4.70 -12.31 3.77
N THR A 28 4.80 -10.99 3.96
CA THR A 28 4.99 -10.04 2.86
C THR A 28 6.25 -10.35 2.06
N MET A 29 7.37 -10.65 2.72
CA MET A 29 8.64 -10.95 2.05
C MET A 29 8.52 -12.21 1.18
N LEU A 30 8.06 -13.31 1.77
CA LEU A 30 7.98 -14.60 1.08
C LEU A 30 6.91 -14.57 -0.03
N GLY A 31 5.71 -14.11 0.30
CA GLY A 31 4.61 -14.07 -0.66
C GLY A 31 4.82 -13.02 -1.76
N GLY A 32 5.35 -11.84 -1.42
CA GLY A 32 5.65 -10.79 -2.37
C GLY A 32 6.77 -11.19 -3.35
N THR A 33 7.85 -11.79 -2.87
CA THR A 33 8.93 -12.27 -3.75
C THR A 33 8.45 -13.38 -4.69
N LEU A 34 7.66 -14.32 -4.18
CA LEU A 34 7.05 -15.38 -4.97
C LEU A 34 6.09 -14.81 -6.03
N GLY A 35 5.26 -13.84 -5.63
CA GLY A 35 4.34 -13.11 -6.52
C GLY A 35 5.07 -12.41 -7.66
N ILE A 36 6.13 -11.66 -7.35
CA ILE A 36 6.98 -11.02 -8.36
C ILE A 36 7.58 -12.06 -9.31
N PHE A 37 8.15 -13.14 -8.78
CA PHE A 37 8.79 -14.18 -9.58
C PHE A 37 7.81 -14.78 -10.61
N PHE A 38 6.63 -15.21 -10.16
CA PHE A 38 5.63 -15.77 -11.07
C PHE A 38 5.06 -14.72 -12.03
N MET A 39 4.87 -13.47 -11.56
CA MET A 39 4.32 -12.41 -12.39
C MET A 39 5.27 -12.03 -13.53
N VAL A 40 6.57 -11.91 -13.24
CA VAL A 40 7.60 -11.68 -14.27
C VAL A 40 7.63 -12.83 -15.28
N ARG A 41 7.50 -14.09 -14.82
CA ARG A 41 7.46 -15.26 -15.72
C ARG A 41 6.19 -15.26 -16.58
N PHE A 42 5.05 -14.89 -16.03
CA PHE A 42 3.79 -14.73 -16.76
C PHE A 42 3.89 -13.63 -17.82
N LEU A 43 4.37 -12.43 -17.44
CA LEU A 43 4.55 -11.31 -18.35
C LEU A 43 5.53 -11.62 -19.49
N ARG A 44 6.62 -12.36 -19.22
CA ARG A 44 7.58 -12.79 -20.25
C ARG A 44 6.99 -13.78 -21.24
N ARG A 45 6.10 -14.66 -20.80
CA ARG A 45 5.43 -15.66 -21.66
C ARG A 45 4.25 -15.08 -22.42
N SER A 46 3.63 -14.04 -21.87
CA SER A 46 2.53 -13.36 -22.50
C SER A 46 3.04 -12.57 -23.72
N LYS A 47 2.60 -12.92 -24.93
CA LYS A 47 2.85 -12.14 -26.16
C LYS A 47 1.95 -10.90 -26.26
N ASN A 48 1.47 -10.38 -25.12
CA ASN A 48 0.55 -9.25 -25.11
C ASN A 48 1.29 -7.99 -25.58
N LYS A 49 0.70 -7.28 -26.55
CA LYS A 49 1.15 -5.93 -26.91
C LYS A 49 1.15 -5.04 -25.67
N LEU A 50 2.11 -4.12 -25.56
CA LEU A 50 2.19 -3.14 -24.47
C LEU A 50 0.90 -2.32 -24.41
N SER A 51 -0.01 -2.74 -23.54
CA SER A 51 -1.24 -2.04 -23.18
C SER A 51 -1.02 -1.27 -21.88
N ILE A 52 -1.81 -0.23 -21.68
CA ILE A 52 -1.82 0.60 -20.45
C ILE A 52 -1.86 -0.26 -19.19
N THR A 53 -2.74 -1.27 -19.21
CA THR A 53 -2.92 -2.20 -18.09
C THR A 53 -1.63 -2.99 -17.82
N THR A 54 -0.99 -3.50 -18.87
CA THR A 54 0.26 -4.25 -18.76
C THR A 54 1.41 -3.38 -18.25
N THR A 55 1.52 -2.14 -18.73
CA THR A 55 2.54 -1.17 -18.26
C THR A 55 2.34 -0.79 -16.80
N SER A 56 1.10 -0.55 -16.38
CA SER A 56 0.78 -0.23 -14.97
C SER A 56 1.13 -1.40 -14.05
N ILE A 57 0.84 -2.62 -14.50
CA ILE A 57 1.22 -3.86 -13.80
C ILE A 57 2.75 -4.01 -13.69
N ILE A 58 3.52 -3.70 -14.74
CA ILE A 58 4.99 -3.75 -14.68
C ILE A 58 5.53 -2.76 -13.64
N ASN A 59 5.02 -1.52 -13.63
CA ASN A 59 5.47 -0.53 -12.65
C ASN A 59 5.07 -0.90 -11.21
N LEU A 60 3.92 -1.53 -11.04
CA LEU A 60 3.50 -2.09 -9.76
C LEU A 60 4.45 -3.20 -9.28
N VAL A 61 4.83 -4.13 -10.17
CA VAL A 61 5.84 -5.17 -9.87
C VAL A 61 7.17 -4.55 -9.44
N LEU A 62 7.64 -3.51 -10.15
CA LEU A 62 8.88 -2.80 -9.79
C LEU A 62 8.78 -2.13 -8.43
N SER A 63 7.66 -1.46 -8.16
CA SER A 63 7.38 -0.84 -6.87
C SER A 63 7.45 -1.87 -5.72
N HIS A 64 6.77 -3.01 -5.85
CA HIS A 64 6.82 -4.08 -4.86
C HIS A 64 8.25 -4.59 -4.70
N GLY A 65 8.99 -4.75 -5.79
CA GLY A 65 10.40 -5.16 -5.76
C GLY A 65 11.26 -4.22 -4.92
N PHE A 66 11.20 -2.91 -5.19
CA PHE A 66 11.95 -1.91 -4.43
C PHE A 66 11.58 -1.91 -2.94
N PHE A 67 10.30 -2.03 -2.62
CA PHE A 67 9.86 -2.11 -1.23
C PHE A 67 10.37 -3.37 -0.53
N LEU A 68 10.24 -4.54 -1.18
CA LEU A 68 10.69 -5.83 -0.64
C LEU A 68 12.20 -5.86 -0.36
N LEU A 69 13.02 -5.12 -1.11
CA LEU A 69 14.44 -4.97 -0.77
C LEU A 69 14.66 -4.30 0.60
N THR A 70 13.73 -3.47 1.06
CA THR A 70 13.82 -2.79 2.37
C THR A 70 13.24 -3.61 3.52
N VAL A 71 12.44 -4.64 3.24
CA VAL A 71 11.73 -5.46 4.25
C VAL A 71 12.67 -6.27 5.16
N PRO A 72 13.75 -6.92 4.66
CA PRO A 72 14.67 -7.66 5.52
C PRO A 72 15.25 -6.84 6.67
N PHE A 73 15.52 -5.55 6.42
CA PHE A 73 16.06 -4.64 7.45
C PHE A 73 15.02 -4.29 8.52
N ARG A 74 13.73 -4.27 8.17
CA ARG A 74 12.64 -4.16 9.14
C ARG A 74 12.52 -5.43 9.97
N ILE A 75 12.61 -6.60 9.34
CA ILE A 75 12.60 -7.89 10.04
C ILE A 75 13.76 -7.96 11.03
N ASP A 76 14.98 -7.62 10.61
CA ASP A 76 16.16 -7.58 11.49
C ASP A 76 15.95 -6.63 12.68
N TYR A 77 15.41 -5.43 12.45
CA TYR A 77 15.10 -4.48 13.52
C TYR A 77 14.10 -5.04 14.53
N TYR A 78 12.96 -5.60 14.07
CA TYR A 78 11.95 -6.13 14.98
C TYR A 78 12.39 -7.42 15.66
N ALA A 79 13.35 -8.16 15.09
CA ALA A 79 13.97 -9.33 15.71
C ALA A 79 15.02 -8.94 16.77
N SER A 80 15.94 -8.03 16.42
CA SER A 80 17.08 -7.64 17.27
C SER A 80 16.78 -6.51 18.26
N ASN A 81 15.62 -5.85 18.15
CA ASN A 81 15.19 -4.69 18.95
C ASN A 81 16.11 -3.45 18.87
N THR A 82 17.09 -3.47 17.97
CA THR A 82 18.15 -2.46 17.90
C THR A 82 18.46 -2.18 16.43
N TRP A 83 18.47 -0.90 16.05
CA TRP A 83 18.88 -0.50 14.72
C TRP A 83 20.41 -0.46 14.65
N ARG A 84 21.02 -1.32 13.83
CA ARG A 84 22.48 -1.48 13.72
C ARG A 84 23.09 -0.75 12.52
N TYR A 85 22.26 -0.23 11.62
CA TYR A 85 22.69 0.43 10.40
C TYR A 85 22.82 1.95 10.57
N ALA A 86 23.31 2.64 9.54
CA ALA A 86 23.38 4.09 9.54
C ALA A 86 21.97 4.73 9.72
N PHE A 87 21.92 5.89 10.40
CA PHE A 87 20.67 6.63 10.61
C PHE A 87 20.01 7.06 9.28
N ALA A 88 20.80 7.44 8.28
CA ALA A 88 20.32 7.73 6.94
C ALA A 88 19.58 6.54 6.31
N PHE A 89 20.03 5.32 6.62
CA PHE A 89 19.39 4.10 6.12
C PHE A 89 18.09 3.79 6.87
N CYS A 90 18.02 4.02 8.18
CA CYS A 90 16.75 3.93 8.96
C CYS A 90 15.68 4.80 8.32
N LYS A 91 16.04 6.04 7.96
CA LYS A 91 15.15 7.00 7.33
C LYS A 91 14.68 6.54 5.94
N LEU A 92 15.59 6.04 5.10
CA LEU A 92 15.24 5.46 3.80
C LEU A 92 14.24 4.30 3.98
N VAL A 93 14.53 3.36 4.87
CA VAL A 93 13.66 2.21 5.14
C VAL A 93 12.32 2.66 5.75
N SER A 94 12.31 3.72 6.56
CA SER A 94 11.08 4.28 7.15
C SER A 94 10.17 4.89 6.09
N ILE A 95 10.74 5.64 5.15
CA ILE A 95 9.99 6.32 4.10
C ILE A 95 9.52 5.30 3.04
N SER A 96 10.30 4.24 2.78
CA SER A 96 9.99 3.26 1.73
C SER A 96 8.59 2.65 1.83
N ILE A 97 8.08 2.37 3.04
CA ILE A 97 6.73 1.80 3.24
C ILE A 97 5.62 2.79 2.87
N HIS A 98 5.80 4.07 3.19
CA HIS A 98 4.85 5.12 2.85
C HIS A 98 4.87 5.40 1.35
N THR A 99 6.08 5.49 0.80
CA THR A 99 6.31 5.59 -0.64
C THR A 99 5.61 4.44 -1.34
N HIS A 100 5.90 3.20 -0.97
CA HIS A 100 5.26 1.98 -1.50
C HIS A 100 3.72 2.02 -1.42
N LEU A 101 3.14 2.36 -0.27
CA LEU A 101 1.69 2.46 -0.09
C LEU A 101 1.02 3.36 -1.14
N TYR A 102 1.47 4.62 -1.27
CA TYR A 102 0.83 5.59 -2.16
C TYR A 102 1.06 5.30 -3.64
N ILE A 103 2.24 4.78 -3.94
CA ILE A 103 2.65 4.28 -5.25
C ILE A 103 1.75 3.11 -5.67
N SER A 104 1.60 2.07 -4.85
CA SER A 104 0.71 0.95 -5.16
C SER A 104 -0.75 1.42 -5.31
N PHE A 105 -1.22 2.32 -4.43
CA PHE A 105 -2.56 2.90 -4.51
C PHE A 105 -2.85 3.56 -5.84
N PHE A 106 -1.93 4.42 -6.31
CA PHE A 106 -2.10 5.05 -7.61
C PHE A 106 -2.23 4.02 -8.72
N PHE A 107 -1.36 2.99 -8.76
CA PHE A 107 -1.39 2.03 -9.86
C PHE A 107 -2.66 1.19 -9.83
N TYR A 108 -3.20 0.89 -8.64
CA TYR A 108 -4.51 0.24 -8.53
C TYR A 108 -5.62 1.10 -9.13
N VAL A 109 -5.69 2.37 -8.75
CA VAL A 109 -6.69 3.32 -9.30
C VAL A 109 -6.53 3.43 -10.81
N ALA A 110 -5.30 3.58 -11.31
CA ALA A 110 -5.01 3.64 -12.74
C ALA A 110 -5.49 2.40 -13.50
N ILE A 111 -5.17 1.20 -13.01
CA ILE A 111 -5.59 -0.07 -13.62
C ILE A 111 -7.12 -0.17 -13.66
N LEU A 112 -7.80 0.17 -12.55
CA LEU A 112 -9.26 0.12 -12.46
C LEU A 112 -9.93 1.13 -13.40
N VAL A 113 -9.46 2.38 -13.44
CA VAL A 113 -9.99 3.42 -14.34
C VAL A 113 -9.82 3.00 -15.80
N VAL A 114 -8.62 2.55 -16.18
CA VAL A 114 -8.33 2.12 -17.56
C VAL A 114 -9.24 0.99 -18.02
N ARG A 115 -9.58 0.07 -17.11
CA ARG A 115 -10.49 -1.03 -17.40
C ARG A 115 -11.96 -0.62 -17.43
N LEU A 116 -12.33 0.48 -16.78
CA LEU A 116 -13.67 1.05 -16.83
C LEU A 116 -13.91 1.90 -18.08
N LEU A 117 -12.86 2.52 -18.64
CA LEU A 117 -12.95 3.45 -19.78
C LEU A 117 -13.77 2.93 -20.97
N PRO A 118 -13.58 1.68 -21.47
CA PRO A 118 -14.31 1.20 -22.65
C PRO A 118 -15.84 1.11 -22.46
N PHE A 119 -16.32 1.13 -21.21
CA PHE A 119 -17.74 1.01 -20.89
C PHE A 119 -18.43 2.37 -20.72
N LEU A 120 -17.68 3.47 -20.78
CA LEU A 120 -18.25 4.81 -20.75
C LEU A 120 -18.69 5.21 -22.17
N PRO A 121 -19.86 5.85 -22.34
CA PRO A 121 -20.45 6.14 -23.66
C PRO A 121 -19.66 7.15 -24.51
N THR A 122 -18.57 7.71 -24.00
CA THR A 122 -17.72 8.69 -24.69
C THR A 122 -16.66 7.97 -25.56
N ARG A 123 -17.07 7.59 -26.78
CA ARG A 123 -16.25 6.83 -27.76
C ARG A 123 -15.00 7.54 -28.31
N ASP A 124 -14.78 8.83 -28.02
CA ASP A 124 -13.69 9.62 -28.64
C ASP A 124 -12.52 9.98 -27.71
N PHE A 125 -12.50 9.48 -26.48
CA PHE A 125 -11.36 9.63 -25.57
C PHE A 125 -10.27 8.58 -25.87
N TYR A 126 -9.80 8.47 -27.12
CA TYR A 126 -8.62 7.64 -27.49
C TYR A 126 -7.32 8.44 -27.70
N ARG A 127 -7.36 9.77 -27.51
CA ARG A 127 -6.22 10.66 -27.22
C ARG A 127 -5.64 10.67 -25.76
N PRO A 128 -6.31 10.18 -24.69
CA PRO A 128 -5.95 10.41 -23.27
C PRO A 128 -4.97 9.38 -22.69
N LEU A 129 -4.63 8.32 -23.43
CA LEU A 129 -3.50 7.44 -23.14
C LEU A 129 -2.18 8.23 -23.08
N THR A 130 -2.07 9.30 -23.86
CA THR A 130 -0.94 10.24 -23.87
C THR A 130 -0.96 11.18 -22.65
N ALA A 131 -2.13 11.47 -22.08
CA ALA A 131 -2.28 12.20 -20.81
C ALA A 131 -1.91 11.34 -19.58
N PHE A 132 -2.00 10.01 -19.71
CA PHE A 132 -1.57 9.04 -18.70
C PHE A 132 -0.04 8.89 -18.60
N VAL A 133 0.70 9.14 -19.70
CA VAL A 133 2.15 9.39 -19.69
C VAL A 133 2.51 10.63 -18.85
N GLY A 134 1.60 11.62 -18.75
CA GLY A 134 1.67 12.70 -17.76
C GLY A 134 1.37 12.26 -16.32
N SER A 135 0.61 11.17 -16.14
CA SER A 135 0.28 10.59 -14.83
C SER A 135 1.49 9.85 -14.20
N ALA A 136 2.39 9.31 -15.02
CA ALA A 136 3.72 8.85 -14.58
C ALA A 136 4.69 10.02 -14.25
N ALA A 137 4.43 11.23 -14.73
CA ALA A 137 5.14 12.44 -14.30
C ALA A 137 4.61 12.97 -12.95
N VAL A 138 3.33 12.72 -12.63
CA VAL A 138 2.76 12.98 -11.29
C VAL A 138 3.37 12.07 -10.22
N TRP A 139 3.77 10.84 -10.57
CA TRP A 139 4.62 9.99 -9.72
C TRP A 139 5.96 10.61 -9.35
N PHE A 140 6.59 11.31 -10.30
CA PHE A 140 7.85 11.98 -10.11
C PHE A 140 7.69 13.22 -9.20
N VAL A 141 6.62 13.98 -9.36
CA VAL A 141 6.35 15.19 -8.57
C VAL A 141 5.88 14.87 -7.15
N PHE A 142 5.01 13.87 -6.94
CA PHE A 142 4.51 13.49 -5.60
C PHE A 142 5.60 12.83 -4.75
N THR A 143 6.49 12.05 -5.38
CA THR A 143 7.71 11.52 -4.74
C THR A 143 8.72 12.63 -4.47
N ILE A 144 8.74 13.75 -5.20
CA ILE A 144 9.61 14.92 -4.93
C ILE A 144 8.97 15.94 -3.97
N THR A 145 7.67 15.90 -3.68
CA THR A 145 7.02 16.87 -2.77
C THR A 145 6.70 16.32 -1.39
N ILE A 146 6.51 15.01 -1.21
CA ILE A 146 6.27 14.38 0.11
C ILE A 146 7.54 13.76 0.72
N PHE A 147 8.46 13.29 -0.13
CA PHE A 147 9.72 12.69 0.32
C PHE A 147 10.66 13.73 0.97
N PRO A 148 10.80 14.98 0.48
CA PRO A 148 11.67 15.98 1.11
C PRO A 148 11.19 16.52 2.45
N PRO A 149 9.89 16.76 2.73
CA PRO A 149 9.45 17.11 4.09
C PRO A 149 9.75 15.98 5.08
N LEU A 150 9.39 14.73 4.76
CA LEU A 150 9.73 13.58 5.60
C LEU A 150 11.25 13.39 5.73
N TRP A 151 12.02 13.71 4.68
CA TRP A 151 13.48 13.68 4.75
C TRP A 151 14.07 14.89 5.50
N LEU A 152 13.50 16.07 5.43
CA LEU A 152 14.05 17.27 6.07
C LEU A 152 13.63 17.39 7.53
N GLU A 153 12.51 16.77 7.91
CA GLU A 153 12.02 16.78 9.28
C GLU A 153 12.61 15.63 10.11
N TYR A 154 12.79 14.44 9.52
CA TYR A 154 13.45 13.31 10.19
C TYR A 154 14.87 13.65 10.64
N GLY A 155 15.06 13.71 11.96
CA GLY A 155 16.36 13.88 12.61
C GLY A 155 16.79 15.33 12.86
N LYS A 156 15.89 16.32 12.71
CA LYS A 156 16.18 17.73 13.06
C LYS A 156 16.37 17.98 14.54
N THR A 157 15.86 17.10 15.40
CA THR A 157 16.05 17.19 16.85
C THR A 157 17.11 16.19 17.27
N GLU A 158 18.15 16.64 17.97
CA GLU A 158 19.20 15.81 18.61
C GLU A 158 18.68 14.83 19.68
N ARG A 159 17.36 14.57 19.73
CA ARG A 159 16.68 13.81 20.77
C ARG A 159 16.43 12.34 20.42
N TYR A 160 16.76 11.89 19.21
CA TYR A 160 16.48 10.51 18.80
C TYR A 160 17.64 9.57 19.16
N ASN A 161 17.32 8.50 19.90
CA ASN A 161 18.27 7.46 20.21
C ASN A 161 18.69 6.74 18.91
N LYS A 162 19.99 6.80 18.57
CA LYS A 162 20.56 6.20 17.35
C LYS A 162 20.31 4.69 17.23
N THR A 163 19.93 4.02 18.32
CA THR A 163 19.62 2.58 18.34
C THR A 163 18.13 2.27 18.10
N LYS A 164 17.26 3.28 17.99
CA LYS A 164 15.82 3.12 17.72
C LYS A 164 15.45 3.71 16.36
N CYS A 165 14.60 3.00 15.63
CA CYS A 165 14.08 3.39 14.32
C CYS A 165 12.54 3.27 14.33
N PHE A 166 11.85 4.04 13.49
CA PHE A 166 10.38 4.07 13.31
C PHE A 166 9.56 4.85 14.36
N GLU A 167 10.18 5.39 15.43
CA GLU A 167 9.52 6.20 16.45
C GLU A 167 9.40 7.70 16.06
N PHE A 168 8.73 8.03 14.95
CA PHE A 168 8.68 9.40 14.39
C PHE A 168 7.43 10.19 14.81
N GLN A 169 7.12 10.16 16.11
CA GLN A 169 5.87 10.68 16.65
C GLN A 169 5.80 12.22 16.76
N ALA A 170 6.95 12.90 16.76
CA ALA A 170 7.01 14.37 16.86
C ALA A 170 6.64 15.06 15.53
N GLU A 171 7.04 14.48 14.39
CA GLU A 171 6.77 15.01 13.05
C GLU A 171 5.28 15.07 12.71
N ILE A 172 4.54 14.04 13.16
CA ILE A 172 3.11 13.86 12.86
C ILE A 172 2.28 14.99 13.49
N LYS A 173 2.71 15.53 14.65
CA LYS A 173 2.03 16.62 15.34
C LYS A 173 2.14 17.96 14.61
N ASN A 174 3.20 18.19 13.84
CA ASN A 174 3.40 19.46 13.12
C ASN A 174 2.61 19.51 11.80
N HIS A 175 2.22 18.34 11.26
CA HIS A 175 1.58 18.22 9.95
C HIS A 175 0.20 17.54 10.01
N VAL A 176 -0.58 17.80 11.07
CA VAL A 176 -1.91 17.19 11.31
C VAL A 176 -2.84 17.37 10.11
N ALA A 177 -2.98 18.60 9.60
CA ALA A 177 -3.90 18.91 8.49
C ALA A 177 -3.57 18.13 7.22
N LEU A 178 -2.29 18.08 6.82
CA LEU A 178 -1.85 17.30 5.65
C LEU A 178 -2.13 15.80 5.82
N ASN A 179 -1.88 15.26 7.02
CA ASN A 179 -2.08 13.84 7.30
C ASN A 179 -3.56 13.43 7.24
N ILE A 180 -4.46 14.29 7.72
CA ILE A 180 -5.91 14.10 7.62
C ILE A 180 -6.34 14.21 6.15
N THR A 181 -5.94 15.27 5.44
CA THR A 181 -6.30 15.49 4.04
C THR A 181 -5.93 14.30 3.16
N ILE A 182 -4.68 13.82 3.25
CA ILE A 182 -4.22 12.66 2.46
C ILE A 182 -5.05 11.41 2.79
N SER A 183 -5.30 11.14 4.07
CA SER A 183 -6.05 9.95 4.49
C SER A 183 -7.51 10.00 4.03
N THR A 184 -8.15 11.17 4.14
CA THR A 184 -9.53 11.39 3.66
C THR A 184 -9.63 11.22 2.15
N VAL A 185 -8.67 11.75 1.38
CA VAL A 185 -8.63 11.59 -0.09
C VAL A 185 -8.51 10.12 -0.49
N VAL A 186 -7.62 9.36 0.18
CA VAL A 186 -7.47 7.92 -0.10
C VAL A 186 -8.75 7.15 0.20
N ILE A 187 -9.39 7.41 1.35
CA ILE A 187 -10.67 6.77 1.72
C ILE A 187 -11.77 7.12 0.71
N PHE A 188 -11.87 8.40 0.34
CA PHE A 188 -12.89 8.87 -0.61
C PHE A 188 -12.73 8.21 -1.97
N ILE A 189 -11.53 8.27 -2.57
CA ILE A 189 -11.25 7.63 -3.87
C ILE A 189 -11.55 6.13 -3.79
N SER A 190 -11.16 5.47 -2.70
CA SER A 190 -11.41 4.05 -2.55
C SER A 190 -12.89 3.69 -2.51
N THR A 191 -13.65 4.45 -1.75
CA THR A 191 -15.10 4.25 -1.64
C THR A 191 -15.78 4.47 -2.99
N VAL A 192 -15.40 5.52 -3.72
CA VAL A 192 -15.93 5.80 -5.06
C VAL A 192 -15.64 4.64 -6.03
N MET A 193 -14.41 4.12 -6.03
CA MET A 193 -14.04 2.99 -6.89
C MET A 193 -14.83 1.72 -6.57
N VAL A 194 -15.07 1.44 -5.28
CA VAL A 194 -15.92 0.30 -4.86
C VAL A 194 -17.34 0.47 -5.37
N VAL A 195 -17.96 1.63 -5.15
CA VAL A 195 -19.34 1.90 -5.59
C VAL A 195 -19.47 1.76 -7.10
N ILE A 196 -18.55 2.33 -7.86
CA ILE A 196 -18.54 2.23 -9.33
C ILE A 196 -18.45 0.76 -9.76
N GLN A 197 -17.54 -0.02 -9.16
CA GLN A 197 -17.37 -1.43 -9.50
C GLN A 197 -18.63 -2.26 -9.18
N VAL A 198 -19.27 -2.02 -8.02
CA VAL A 198 -20.52 -2.71 -7.63
C VAL A 198 -21.67 -2.35 -8.57
N VAL A 199 -21.84 -1.06 -8.90
CA VAL A 199 -22.87 -0.59 -9.84
C VAL A 199 -22.64 -1.21 -11.22
N PHE A 200 -21.39 -1.23 -11.69
CA PHE A 200 -21.02 -1.82 -12.96
C PHE A 200 -21.35 -3.32 -13.00
N LEU A 201 -20.90 -4.08 -12.00
CA LEU A 201 -21.21 -5.51 -11.87
C LEU A 201 -22.72 -5.76 -11.86
N THR A 202 -23.48 -4.97 -11.10
CA THR A 202 -24.93 -5.10 -11.00
C THR A 202 -25.62 -4.83 -12.34
N ARG A 203 -25.19 -3.81 -13.09
CA ARG A 203 -25.73 -3.50 -14.42
C ARG A 203 -25.46 -4.62 -15.41
N VAL A 204 -24.24 -5.13 -15.44
CA VAL A 204 -23.85 -6.23 -16.34
C VAL A 204 -24.69 -7.49 -16.06
N VAL A 205 -24.83 -7.86 -14.79
CA VAL A 205 -25.65 -9.03 -14.39
C VAL A 205 -27.13 -8.85 -14.76
N ARG A 206 -27.69 -7.65 -14.59
CA ARG A 206 -29.09 -7.38 -14.93
C ARG A 206 -29.37 -7.32 -16.43
N SER A 207 -28.43 -6.81 -17.23
CA SER A 207 -28.63 -6.67 -18.68
C SER A 207 -28.44 -7.98 -19.45
N ASN A 208 -27.69 -8.95 -18.92
CA ASN A 208 -27.44 -10.25 -19.56
C ASN A 208 -27.73 -11.45 -18.65
N PRO A 209 -28.99 -11.66 -18.23
CA PRO A 209 -29.35 -12.74 -17.30
C PRO A 209 -29.15 -14.16 -17.88
N GLY A 210 -29.12 -14.32 -19.21
CA GLY A 210 -29.03 -15.62 -19.90
C GLY A 210 -27.66 -15.96 -20.51
N ASN A 211 -26.74 -15.01 -20.63
CA ASN A 211 -25.40 -15.22 -21.19
C ASN A 211 -24.37 -14.80 -20.13
N LEU A 212 -24.43 -15.48 -18.98
CA LEU A 212 -24.03 -14.94 -17.69
C LEU A 212 -22.67 -14.26 -17.74
N PHE A 213 -21.70 -14.82 -18.45
CA PHE A 213 -20.46 -14.16 -18.80
C PHE A 213 -19.81 -14.90 -19.98
N SER A 214 -19.37 -14.21 -21.04
CA SER A 214 -18.24 -14.77 -21.78
C SER A 214 -17.12 -14.98 -20.76
N GLN A 215 -16.51 -16.17 -20.69
CA GLN A 215 -15.52 -16.48 -19.64
C GLN A 215 -14.42 -15.40 -19.52
N GLN A 216 -14.16 -14.67 -20.60
CA GLN A 216 -13.16 -13.62 -20.68
C GLN A 216 -13.57 -12.32 -19.98
N GLU A 217 -14.83 -11.89 -20.07
CA GLU A 217 -15.32 -10.69 -19.38
C GLU A 217 -15.45 -10.91 -17.88
N PHE A 218 -15.92 -12.09 -17.44
CA PHE A 218 -15.96 -12.45 -16.01
C PHE A 218 -14.57 -12.42 -15.37
N ARG A 219 -13.60 -13.08 -16.02
CA ARG A 219 -12.22 -13.14 -15.56
C ARG A 219 -11.59 -11.75 -15.49
N ALA A 220 -11.90 -10.87 -16.45
CA ALA A 220 -11.45 -9.48 -16.41
C ALA A 220 -12.01 -8.72 -15.19
N GLN A 221 -13.30 -8.91 -14.88
CA GLN A 221 -13.94 -8.29 -13.70
C GLN A 221 -13.45 -8.88 -12.38
N LEU A 222 -13.17 -10.18 -12.32
CA LEU A 222 -12.62 -10.83 -11.13
C LEU A 222 -11.20 -10.30 -10.81
N LYS A 223 -10.41 -10.01 -11.84
CA LYS A 223 -9.11 -9.32 -11.68
C LYS A 223 -9.26 -7.89 -11.16
N ASN A 224 -10.32 -7.16 -11.52
CA ASN A 224 -10.61 -5.84 -10.94
C ASN A 224 -10.96 -5.94 -9.46
N LEU A 225 -11.83 -6.90 -9.13
CA LEU A 225 -12.26 -7.15 -7.76
C LEU A 225 -11.07 -7.50 -6.85
N THR A 226 -10.05 -8.17 -7.39
CA THR A 226 -8.82 -8.49 -6.67
C THR A 226 -8.10 -7.22 -6.19
N PHE A 227 -7.72 -6.33 -7.10
CA PHE A 227 -7.04 -5.07 -6.74
C PHE A 227 -7.91 -4.22 -5.80
N LEU A 228 -9.22 -4.18 -6.04
CA LEU A 228 -10.16 -3.47 -5.19
C LEU A 228 -10.21 -4.05 -3.76
N THR A 229 -10.18 -5.38 -3.64
CA THR A 229 -10.18 -6.07 -2.34
C THR A 229 -8.93 -5.72 -1.55
N PHE A 230 -7.74 -5.79 -2.17
CA PHE A 230 -6.50 -5.39 -1.50
C PHE A 230 -6.51 -3.92 -1.12
N MET A 231 -7.04 -3.03 -1.98
CA MET A 231 -7.17 -1.61 -1.66
C MET A 231 -8.04 -1.39 -0.40
N VAL A 232 -9.19 -2.06 -0.33
CA VAL A 232 -10.11 -1.95 0.82
C VAL A 232 -9.52 -2.58 2.08
N VAL A 233 -9.03 -3.82 2.00
CA VAL A 233 -8.60 -4.59 3.17
C VAL A 233 -7.26 -4.09 3.70
N CYS A 234 -6.32 -3.73 2.82
CA CYS A 234 -4.99 -3.33 3.26
C CYS A 234 -4.88 -1.84 3.56
N PHE A 235 -5.57 -0.95 2.83
CA PHE A 235 -5.27 0.50 2.93
C PHE A 235 -6.29 1.26 3.78
N LEU A 236 -7.59 0.96 3.70
CA LEU A 236 -8.61 1.70 4.47
C LEU A 236 -8.40 1.58 5.98
N PRO A 237 -8.14 0.39 6.57
CA PRO A 237 -7.95 0.29 8.02
C PRO A 237 -6.83 1.19 8.53
N TYR A 238 -5.72 1.26 7.78
CA TYR A 238 -4.63 2.16 8.11
C TYR A 238 -5.04 3.63 8.03
N HIS A 239 -5.67 4.08 6.95
CA HIS A 239 -6.05 5.48 6.83
C HIS A 239 -7.13 5.93 7.82
N VAL A 240 -8.09 5.05 8.13
CA VAL A 240 -9.09 5.30 9.18
C VAL A 240 -8.42 5.42 10.54
N TYR A 241 -7.57 4.45 10.90
CA TYR A 241 -6.86 4.47 12.17
C TYR A 241 -5.87 5.65 12.25
N ARG A 242 -5.24 6.02 11.15
CA ARG A 242 -4.31 7.15 11.07
C ARG A 242 -5.00 8.48 11.37
N ILE A 243 -6.21 8.69 10.87
CA ILE A 243 -7.02 9.88 11.24
C ILE A 243 -7.30 9.87 12.74
N TYR A 244 -7.75 8.73 13.28
CA TYR A 244 -7.98 8.59 14.73
C TYR A 244 -6.72 8.88 15.55
N TYR A 245 -5.58 8.30 15.15
CA TYR A 245 -4.28 8.45 15.79
C TYR A 245 -3.79 9.90 15.81
N VAL A 246 -3.92 10.60 14.68
CA VAL A 246 -3.52 12.01 14.55
C VAL A 246 -4.38 12.92 15.43
N LEU A 247 -5.68 12.61 15.59
CA LEU A 247 -6.60 13.37 16.45
C LEU A 247 -6.42 13.04 17.95
N HIS A 248 -6.02 11.81 18.28
CA HIS A 248 -5.91 11.31 19.66
C HIS A 248 -4.50 10.76 19.93
N VAL A 249 -3.50 11.64 19.95
CA VAL A 249 -2.11 11.24 20.17
C VAL A 249 -1.90 10.80 21.63
N SER A 250 -1.99 9.49 21.88
CA SER A 250 -1.66 8.83 23.16
C SER A 250 -0.59 7.76 22.96
N GLY A 251 0.20 7.48 24.01
CA GLY A 251 1.40 6.63 23.94
C GLY A 251 1.16 5.18 23.48
N ASN A 252 -0.01 4.60 23.73
CA ASN A 252 -0.34 3.24 23.29
C ASN A 252 -0.86 3.18 21.83
N ASN A 253 -1.23 4.33 21.26
CA ASN A 253 -1.85 4.40 19.94
C ASN A 253 -0.81 4.28 18.81
N SER A 254 0.48 4.49 19.09
CA SER A 254 1.58 4.40 18.12
C SER A 254 1.86 2.96 17.68
N ARG A 255 1.84 2.00 18.62
CA ARG A 255 2.00 0.56 18.31
C ARG A 255 0.93 0.06 17.36
N HIS A 256 -0.32 0.40 17.63
CA HIS A 256 -1.44 0.05 16.75
C HIS A 256 -1.29 0.70 15.37
N ASN A 257 -0.86 1.97 15.30
CA ASN A 257 -0.60 2.63 14.02
C ASN A 257 0.47 1.89 13.20
N GLU A 258 1.55 1.43 13.84
CA GLU A 258 2.57 0.61 13.18
C GLU A 258 2.03 -0.74 12.70
N ILE A 259 1.17 -1.41 13.48
CA ILE A 259 0.53 -2.66 13.06
C ILE A 259 -0.32 -2.41 11.80
N TYR A 260 -1.20 -1.41 11.82
CA TYR A 260 -2.03 -1.10 10.65
C TYR A 260 -1.19 -0.69 9.44
N LEU A 261 -0.11 0.06 9.63
CA LEU A 261 0.83 0.38 8.56
C LEU A 261 1.52 -0.88 8.02
N SER A 262 1.87 -1.85 8.87
CA SER A 262 2.46 -3.11 8.39
C SER A 262 1.46 -3.96 7.59
N LEU A 263 0.17 -3.93 7.95
CA LEU A 263 -0.88 -4.64 7.21
C LEU A 263 -1.03 -4.12 5.77
N THR A 264 -0.69 -2.85 5.51
CA THR A 264 -0.72 -2.33 4.14
C THR A 264 0.24 -3.08 3.22
N THR A 265 1.31 -3.66 3.78
CA THR A 265 2.35 -4.38 3.02
C THR A 265 1.87 -5.72 2.48
N LEU A 266 0.79 -6.28 3.04
CA LEU A 266 0.15 -7.49 2.52
C LEU A 266 -0.41 -7.27 1.10
N CYS A 267 -0.51 -6.02 0.63
CA CYS A 267 -0.83 -5.75 -0.76
C CYS A 267 0.19 -6.34 -1.74
N CYS A 268 1.43 -6.64 -1.32
CA CYS A 268 2.39 -7.38 -2.16
C CYS A 268 1.93 -8.80 -2.55
N LEU A 269 0.90 -9.35 -1.89
CA LEU A 269 0.30 -10.64 -2.23
C LEU A 269 -0.69 -10.54 -3.40
N ASP A 270 -1.02 -9.32 -3.84
CA ASP A 270 -1.91 -9.07 -4.97
C ASP A 270 -1.46 -9.77 -6.26
N LEU A 271 -0.15 -9.81 -6.53
CA LEU A 271 0.42 -10.45 -7.70
C LEU A 271 0.13 -11.95 -7.74
N LEU A 272 0.17 -12.63 -6.58
CA LEU A 272 -0.17 -14.05 -6.49
C LEU A 272 -1.65 -14.27 -6.78
N THR A 273 -2.52 -13.46 -6.16
CA THR A 273 -3.97 -13.56 -6.38
C THR A 273 -4.37 -13.23 -7.82
N PHE A 274 -3.70 -12.25 -8.45
CA PHE A 274 -3.92 -11.89 -9.85
C PHE A 274 -3.61 -13.05 -10.81
N LEU A 275 -2.60 -13.85 -10.50
CA LEU A 275 -2.19 -15.00 -11.30
C LEU A 275 -3.09 -16.23 -11.08
N ALA A 276 -3.73 -16.34 -9.92
CA ALA A 276 -4.65 -17.43 -9.60
C ALA A 276 -5.99 -17.32 -10.35
N ILE A 277 -6.30 -16.14 -10.92
CA ILE A 277 -7.54 -15.81 -11.63
C ILE A 277 -7.35 -15.82 -13.15
#